data_AF-A0A0J8S4E1-F1
#
_entry.id   AF-A0A0J8S4E1-F1
#
_cell.length_a   1.000
_cell.length_b   1.000
_cell.length_c   1.000
_cell.angle_alpha   90.00
_cell.angle_beta   90.00
_cell.angle_gamma   90.00
#
_symmetry.space_group_name_H-M   'P 1'
#
loop_
_entity.id
_entity.type
_entity.pdbx_description
1 polymer ?
#
loop_
_entity_poly.entity_id
_entity_poly.type
_entity_poly.pdbx_seq_one_letter_code
_entity_poly.pdbx_strand_id
1 'polypeptide(L)'
;MLKPCIEEGFVIQDREVALDFISKRGSSPTSMNHEKRVRYARDIIQKEFLPHISQSEGSETRKAFFLGYMVHKLLQCALGRRDVDDRDHFGKKRLDLAGPLLANLFRVLFMRLTKDLYKYVQRCVETNRQLYLNIGVKASTLTGGLKYALATGNWGEQKKAASSKAGVSQVLNRYTYASTLSHLRRTNTPIGRDGKIAKPRQLHNTHWGLVCPAETPEGQACGLVKNLALMCYITVGTPSEPIIDFMIQRNMEVLEEFEPQVSPNSTKIFVNGVWVGVHRDPSHLVSTVQSLRRRNMISHEQTRKYLRIWIRRSVGSGIMVGMDLSSLVSSNTWTQRKKRQS
;
A
#
# COMPACT_ATOMS: atom_id res chain seq x y z
N MET A 1 -19.90 -6.36 -22.93
CA MET A 1 -19.79 -5.68 -21.62
C MET A 1 -19.30 -4.24 -21.72
N LEU A 2 -18.41 -3.87 -22.65
CA LEU A 2 -17.90 -2.48 -22.75
C LEU A 2 -18.77 -1.52 -23.57
N LYS A 3 -19.64 -2.03 -24.46
CA LYS A 3 -20.54 -1.21 -25.29
C LYS A 3 -21.34 -0.13 -24.51
N PRO A 4 -22.03 -0.45 -23.39
CA PRO A 4 -22.77 0.57 -22.64
C PRO A 4 -21.85 1.65 -22.05
N CYS A 5 -20.61 1.31 -21.67
CA CYS A 5 -19.65 2.30 -21.17
C CYS A 5 -19.24 3.31 -22.25
N ILE A 6 -19.24 2.91 -23.52
CA ILE A 6 -18.96 3.81 -24.65
C ILE A 6 -20.18 4.72 -24.92
N GLU A 7 -21.39 4.18 -24.81
CA GLU A 7 -22.64 4.93 -24.95
C GLU A 7 -22.75 6.03 -23.87
N GLU A 8 -22.37 5.74 -22.62
CA GLU A 8 -22.29 6.74 -21.54
C GLU A 8 -21.27 7.85 -21.84
N GLY A 9 -20.15 7.50 -22.47
CA GLY A 9 -19.09 8.45 -22.83
C GLY A 9 -19.39 9.29 -24.06
N PHE A 10 -20.44 8.96 -24.84
CA PHE A 10 -20.71 9.57 -26.14
C PHE A 10 -20.91 11.10 -26.09
N VAL A 11 -21.38 11.64 -24.96
CA VAL A 11 -21.56 13.09 -24.79
C VAL A 11 -20.24 13.86 -24.59
N ILE A 12 -19.11 13.17 -24.39
CA ILE A 12 -17.80 13.76 -24.15
C ILE A 12 -16.86 13.35 -25.28
N GLN A 13 -16.67 14.23 -26.26
CA GLN A 13 -15.79 14.00 -27.41
C GLN A 13 -14.40 14.64 -27.21
N ASP A 14 -14.34 15.77 -26.50
CA ASP A 14 -13.12 16.54 -26.31
C ASP A 14 -12.54 16.44 -24.90
N ARG A 15 -11.20 16.52 -24.83
CA ARG A 15 -10.45 16.53 -23.58
C ARG A 15 -10.87 17.67 -22.65
N GLU A 16 -11.14 18.85 -23.19
CA GLU A 16 -11.51 20.02 -22.39
C GLU A 16 -12.91 19.86 -21.78
N VAL A 17 -13.85 19.32 -22.55
CA VAL A 17 -15.20 18.97 -22.08
C VAL A 17 -15.12 17.92 -20.97
N ALA A 18 -14.24 16.92 -21.10
CA ALA A 18 -14.01 15.92 -20.06
C ALA A 18 -13.49 16.54 -18.75
N LEU A 19 -12.50 17.45 -18.84
CA LEU A 19 -11.95 18.13 -17.67
C LEU A 19 -12.97 19.04 -16.99
N ASP A 20 -13.77 19.77 -17.77
CA ASP A 20 -14.87 20.58 -17.25
C ASP A 20 -15.93 19.69 -16.56
N PHE A 21 -16.28 18.54 -17.15
CA PHE A 21 -17.22 17.56 -16.59
C PHE A 21 -16.76 16.98 -15.24
N ILE A 22 -15.46 16.70 -15.10
CA ILE A 22 -14.85 16.24 -13.83
C ILE A 22 -14.93 17.35 -12.78
N SER A 23 -14.48 18.56 -13.13
CA SER A 23 -14.43 19.70 -12.21
C SER A 23 -15.79 20.08 -11.65
N LYS A 24 -16.86 20.00 -12.48
CA LYS A 24 -18.25 20.31 -12.09
C LYS A 24 -18.79 19.37 -11.01
N ARG A 25 -18.20 18.19 -10.83
CA ARG A 25 -18.56 17.22 -9.78
C ARG A 25 -17.67 17.31 -8.54
N GLY A 26 -16.68 18.20 -8.55
CA GLY A 26 -15.84 18.49 -7.39
C GLY A 26 -16.54 19.36 -6.34
N SER A 27 -15.82 19.71 -5.27
CA SER A 27 -16.39 20.35 -4.07
C SER A 27 -16.75 21.84 -4.23
N SER A 28 -16.46 22.50 -5.35
CA SER A 28 -16.80 23.92 -5.57
C SER A 28 -17.03 24.29 -7.05
N PRO A 29 -18.09 23.77 -7.68
CA PRO A 29 -18.28 23.93 -9.13
C PRO A 29 -18.80 25.32 -9.53
N THR A 30 -19.53 26.01 -8.64
CA THR A 30 -20.26 27.26 -8.96
C THR A 30 -19.41 28.52 -8.86
N SER A 31 -18.24 28.47 -8.21
CA SER A 31 -17.39 29.63 -7.93
C SER A 31 -16.23 29.81 -8.91
N MET A 32 -16.04 28.86 -9.84
CA MET A 32 -14.84 28.81 -10.69
C MET A 32 -15.18 29.07 -12.16
N ASN A 33 -14.44 29.98 -12.80
CA ASN A 33 -14.42 30.17 -14.25
C ASN A 33 -13.96 28.89 -14.97
N HIS A 34 -14.31 28.74 -16.25
CA HIS A 34 -13.99 27.54 -17.05
C HIS A 34 -12.49 27.19 -17.03
N GLU A 35 -11.61 28.17 -17.20
CA GLU A 35 -10.16 27.92 -17.18
C GLU A 35 -9.66 27.39 -15.82
N LYS A 36 -10.19 27.95 -14.72
CA LYS A 36 -9.86 27.51 -13.36
C LYS A 36 -10.37 26.10 -13.10
N ARG A 37 -11.53 25.75 -13.64
CA ARG A 37 -12.13 24.41 -13.57
C ARG A 37 -11.28 23.37 -14.30
N VAL A 38 -10.83 23.68 -15.51
CA VAL A 38 -9.93 22.81 -16.29
C VAL A 38 -8.61 22.60 -15.56
N ARG A 39 -8.01 23.67 -15.00
CA ARG A 39 -6.78 23.60 -14.21
C ARG A 39 -6.94 22.74 -12.96
N TYR A 40 -8.04 22.93 -12.23
CA TYR A 40 -8.36 22.14 -11.04
C TYR A 40 -8.53 20.64 -11.35
N ALA A 41 -9.20 20.30 -12.45
CA ALA A 41 -9.32 18.90 -12.88
C ALA A 41 -7.97 18.27 -13.23
N ARG A 42 -7.06 19.02 -13.88
CA ARG A 42 -5.69 18.55 -14.15
C ARG A 42 -4.92 18.29 -12.86
N ASP A 43 -5.02 19.21 -11.89
CA ASP A 43 -4.40 19.04 -10.58
C ASP A 43 -4.89 17.76 -9.86
N ILE A 44 -6.20 17.46 -9.92
CA ILE A 44 -6.76 16.22 -9.36
C ILE A 44 -6.17 15.00 -10.07
N ILE A 45 -6.16 14.98 -11.41
CA ILE A 45 -5.66 13.85 -12.18
C ILE A 45 -4.17 13.61 -11.90
N GLN A 46 -3.41 14.68 -11.68
CA GLN A 46 -1.98 14.59 -11.41
C GLN A 46 -1.69 14.15 -9.97
N LYS A 47 -2.30 14.78 -8.97
CA LYS A 47 -1.91 14.63 -7.55
C LYS A 47 -2.75 13.60 -6.79
N GLU A 48 -4.03 13.47 -7.12
CA GLU A 48 -5.01 12.66 -6.36
C GLU A 48 -5.39 11.36 -7.08
N PHE A 49 -5.45 11.36 -8.42
CA PHE A 49 -5.74 10.14 -9.18
C PHE A 49 -4.49 9.25 -9.27
N LEU A 50 -4.57 8.06 -8.68
CA LEU A 50 -3.48 7.05 -8.63
C LEU A 50 -2.12 7.65 -8.22
N PRO A 51 -2.01 8.25 -7.00
CA PRO A 51 -0.84 9.04 -6.59
C PRO A 51 0.43 8.22 -6.44
N HIS A 52 0.30 6.92 -6.23
CA HIS A 52 1.41 5.98 -6.04
C HIS A 52 2.18 5.68 -7.33
N ILE A 53 1.61 5.96 -8.51
CA ILE A 53 2.27 5.71 -9.80
C ILE A 53 3.23 6.85 -10.10
N SER A 54 2.71 8.07 -10.14
CA SER A 54 3.50 9.29 -10.21
C SER A 54 2.61 10.50 -9.93
N GLN A 55 3.22 11.56 -9.38
CA GLN A 55 2.64 12.90 -9.27
C GLN A 55 3.31 13.90 -10.22
N SER A 56 4.26 13.43 -11.06
CA SER A 56 4.90 14.25 -12.08
C SER A 56 3.95 14.49 -13.26
N GLU A 57 4.15 15.63 -13.93
CA GLU A 57 3.53 15.89 -15.23
C GLU A 57 4.00 14.87 -16.27
N GLY A 58 3.16 14.55 -17.26
CA GLY A 58 3.48 13.59 -18.33
C GLY A 58 3.35 12.12 -17.94
N SER A 59 2.80 11.81 -16.75
CA SER A 59 2.61 10.43 -16.28
C SER A 59 1.22 9.85 -16.56
N GLU A 60 0.38 10.57 -17.32
CA GLU A 60 -1.01 10.23 -17.58
C GLU A 60 -1.14 8.90 -18.34
N THR A 61 -0.23 8.62 -19.27
CA THR A 61 -0.21 7.37 -20.05
C THR A 61 -0.08 6.15 -19.13
N ARG A 62 0.83 6.19 -18.14
CA ARG A 62 1.00 5.11 -17.16
C ARG A 62 -0.27 4.89 -16.33
N LYS A 63 -0.92 5.99 -15.91
CA LYS A 63 -2.18 5.94 -15.15
C LYS A 63 -3.32 5.35 -15.99
N ALA A 64 -3.39 5.69 -17.28
CA ALA A 64 -4.38 5.15 -18.21
C ALA A 64 -4.22 3.63 -18.40
N PHE A 65 -2.99 3.15 -18.62
CA PHE A 65 -2.71 1.71 -18.68
C PHE A 65 -3.11 0.98 -17.41
N PHE A 66 -2.81 1.57 -16.24
CA PHE A 66 -3.19 0.98 -14.95
C PHE A 66 -4.70 0.92 -14.75
N LEU A 67 -5.44 1.97 -15.14
CA LEU A 67 -6.90 1.98 -15.12
C LEU A 67 -7.47 0.88 -16.02
N GLY A 68 -6.93 0.72 -17.24
CA GLY A 68 -7.29 -0.37 -18.15
C GLY A 68 -7.05 -1.75 -17.52
N TYR A 69 -5.94 -1.92 -16.79
CA TYR A 69 -5.66 -3.15 -16.05
C TYR A 69 -6.66 -3.41 -14.91
N MET A 70 -7.10 -2.38 -14.20
CA MET A 70 -8.14 -2.50 -13.16
C MET A 70 -9.48 -2.95 -13.77
N VAL A 71 -9.92 -2.30 -14.86
CA VAL A 71 -11.15 -2.67 -15.58
C VAL A 71 -11.05 -4.09 -16.14
N HIS A 72 -9.89 -4.48 -16.68
CA HIS A 72 -9.67 -5.83 -17.18
C HIS A 72 -9.86 -6.90 -16.08
N LYS A 73 -9.31 -6.67 -14.88
CA LYS A 73 -9.53 -7.58 -13.74
C LYS A 73 -10.99 -7.64 -13.31
N LEU A 74 -11.68 -6.50 -13.27
CA LEU A 74 -13.10 -6.44 -12.95
C LEU A 74 -13.91 -7.28 -13.93
N LEU A 75 -13.66 -7.13 -15.23
CA LEU A 75 -14.32 -7.90 -16.28
C LEU A 75 -14.02 -9.40 -16.19
N GLN A 76 -12.79 -9.79 -15.85
CA GLN A 76 -12.46 -11.20 -15.64
C GLN A 76 -13.26 -11.83 -14.51
N CYS A 77 -13.46 -11.12 -13.40
CA CYS A 77 -14.30 -11.58 -12.30
C CYS A 77 -15.78 -11.62 -12.70
N ALA A 78 -16.28 -10.58 -13.38
CA ALA A 78 -17.67 -10.52 -13.85
C ALA A 78 -18.00 -11.64 -14.85
N LEU A 79 -17.03 -12.05 -15.67
CA LEU A 79 -17.15 -13.15 -16.62
C LEU A 79 -16.84 -14.54 -16.01
N GLY A 80 -16.58 -14.63 -14.71
CA GLY A 80 -16.27 -15.90 -14.02
C GLY A 80 -14.93 -16.52 -14.42
N ARG A 81 -14.04 -15.79 -15.09
CA ARG A 81 -12.69 -16.28 -15.48
C ARG A 81 -11.69 -16.23 -14.32
N ARG A 82 -12.02 -15.49 -13.27
CA ARG A 82 -11.17 -15.26 -12.10
C ARG A 82 -12.05 -15.20 -10.85
N ASP A 83 -11.59 -15.78 -9.76
CA ASP A 83 -12.26 -15.70 -8.47
C ASP A 83 -12.12 -14.32 -7.82
N VAL A 84 -13.07 -14.00 -6.94
CA VAL A 84 -13.03 -12.78 -6.12
C VAL A 84 -11.82 -12.81 -5.19
N ASP A 85 -11.14 -11.67 -5.06
CA ASP A 85 -9.96 -11.56 -4.22
C ASP A 85 -10.29 -11.78 -2.73
N ASP A 86 -9.61 -12.75 -2.10
CA ASP A 86 -9.72 -12.98 -0.66
C ASP A 86 -9.16 -11.78 0.13
N ARG A 87 -10.03 -11.19 0.98
CA ARG A 87 -9.74 -10.08 1.90
C ARG A 87 -9.03 -10.55 3.17
N ASP A 88 -9.19 -11.81 3.54
CA ASP A 88 -8.66 -12.36 4.78
C ASP A 88 -7.21 -12.83 4.64
N HIS A 89 -6.76 -13.08 3.41
CA HIS A 89 -5.38 -13.41 3.08
C HIS A 89 -4.36 -12.47 3.76
N PHE A 90 -3.63 -13.02 4.73
CA PHE A 90 -2.60 -12.32 5.49
C PHE A 90 -1.44 -11.83 4.60
N GLY A 91 -1.23 -12.47 3.45
CA GLY A 91 -0.29 -12.03 2.42
C GLY A 91 -0.60 -10.64 1.84
N LYS A 92 -1.84 -10.18 1.91
CA LYS A 92 -2.25 -8.85 1.43
C LYS A 92 -2.28 -7.79 2.54
N LYS A 93 -2.01 -8.18 3.78
CA LYS A 93 -1.95 -7.29 4.95
C LYS A 93 -0.48 -6.97 5.30
N ARG A 94 -0.27 -5.84 5.96
CA ARG A 94 1.03 -5.41 6.50
C ARG A 94 0.88 -5.08 7.98
N LEU A 95 1.96 -5.26 8.73
CA LEU A 95 2.05 -4.90 10.13
C LEU A 95 2.83 -3.60 10.25
N ASP A 96 2.17 -2.57 10.77
CA ASP A 96 2.82 -1.31 11.10
C ASP A 96 3.58 -1.48 12.43
N LEU A 97 4.91 -1.45 12.36
CA LEU A 97 5.77 -1.46 13.55
C LEU A 97 5.88 -0.06 14.18
N ALA A 98 6.57 0.01 15.32
CA ALA A 98 6.83 1.28 16.01
C ALA A 98 7.49 2.34 15.11
N GLY A 99 8.38 1.95 14.19
CA GLY A 99 9.08 2.87 13.29
C GLY A 99 8.12 3.69 12.39
N PRO A 100 7.37 3.06 11.47
CA PRO A 100 6.39 3.76 10.62
C PRO A 100 5.34 4.54 11.41
N LEU A 101 4.89 4.00 12.56
CA LEU A 101 3.95 4.70 13.44
C LEU A 101 4.56 5.99 14.00
N LEU A 102 5.78 5.93 14.54
CA LEU A 102 6.49 7.08 15.10
C LEU A 102 6.81 8.11 14.04
N ALA A 103 7.21 7.68 12.84
CA ALA A 103 7.44 8.56 11.70
C ALA A 103 6.19 9.35 11.34
N ASN A 104 5.01 8.70 11.29
CA ASN A 104 3.76 9.39 11.01
C ASN A 104 3.37 10.35 12.14
N LEU A 105 3.53 9.95 13.42
CA LEU A 105 3.27 10.83 14.56
C LEU A 105 4.18 12.07 14.53
N PHE A 106 5.47 11.88 14.33
CA PHE A 106 6.45 12.95 14.20
C PHE A 106 6.10 13.89 13.05
N ARG A 107 5.77 13.35 11.86
CA ARG A 107 5.35 14.14 10.70
C ARG A 107 4.16 15.05 11.03
N VAL A 108 3.15 14.54 11.71
CA VAL A 108 1.96 15.33 12.11
C VAL A 108 2.35 16.45 13.07
N LEU A 109 3.12 16.14 14.12
CA LEU A 109 3.55 17.13 15.10
C LEU A 109 4.50 18.19 14.50
N PHE A 110 5.39 17.77 13.60
CA PHE A 110 6.31 18.66 12.90
C PHE A 110 5.58 19.58 11.93
N MET A 111 4.61 19.07 11.16
CA MET A 111 3.75 19.89 10.30
C MET A 111 2.89 20.89 11.08
N ARG A 112 2.55 20.57 12.33
CA ARG A 112 1.90 21.52 13.23
C ARG A 112 2.88 22.60 13.70
N LEU A 113 4.09 22.21 14.09
CA LEU A 113 5.15 23.15 14.48
C LEU A 113 5.46 24.15 13.37
N THR A 114 5.60 23.69 12.12
CA THR A 114 5.86 24.58 10.96
C THR A 114 4.70 25.52 10.70
N LYS A 115 3.43 25.07 10.82
CA LYS A 115 2.24 25.93 10.71
C LYS A 115 2.18 26.98 11.82
N ASP A 116 2.51 26.61 13.05
CA ASP A 116 2.52 27.53 14.19
C ASP A 116 3.63 28.59 14.03
N LEU A 117 4.81 28.17 13.55
CA LEU A 117 5.91 29.08 13.21
C LEU A 117 5.52 30.03 12.07
N TYR A 118 4.90 29.52 11.01
CA TYR A 118 4.40 30.34 9.90
C TYR A 118 3.45 31.45 10.39
N LYS A 119 2.48 31.11 11.24
CA LYS A 119 1.55 32.08 11.85
C LYS A 119 2.22 33.07 12.78
N TYR A 120 3.33 32.70 13.42
CA TYR A 120 4.11 33.62 14.24
C TYR A 120 4.86 34.63 13.36
N VAL A 121 5.55 34.15 12.34
CA VAL A 121 6.27 34.99 11.36
C VAL A 121 5.31 35.96 10.69
N GLN A 122 4.16 35.48 10.22
CA GLN A 122 3.13 36.33 9.60
C GLN A 122 2.71 37.49 10.51
N ARG A 123 2.45 37.22 11.80
CA ARG A 123 2.07 38.26 12.77
C ARG A 123 3.20 39.25 13.07
N CYS A 124 4.44 38.79 13.13
CA CYS A 124 5.60 39.67 13.29
C CYS A 124 5.76 40.62 12.10
N VAL A 125 5.54 40.13 10.87
CA VAL A 125 5.56 40.94 9.66
C VAL A 125 4.42 41.98 9.66
N GLU A 126 3.19 41.55 9.97
CA GLU A 126 2.01 42.46 10.04
C GLU A 126 2.15 43.55 11.12
N THR A 127 2.81 43.24 12.24
CA THR A 127 3.02 44.19 13.35
C THR A 127 4.38 44.89 13.32
N ASN A 128 5.17 44.66 12.27
CA ASN A 128 6.53 45.19 12.09
C ASN A 128 7.46 44.95 13.31
N ARG A 129 7.33 43.78 13.94
CA ARG A 129 8.15 43.35 15.09
C ARG A 129 9.33 42.50 14.64
N GLN A 130 10.46 42.62 15.34
CA GLN A 130 11.62 41.76 15.11
C GLN A 130 11.29 40.28 15.37
N LEU A 131 11.86 39.41 14.54
CA LEU A 131 11.65 37.97 14.60
C LEU A 131 12.60 37.33 15.62
N TYR A 132 12.03 36.69 16.65
CA TYR A 132 12.81 35.91 17.61
C TYR A 132 12.42 34.44 17.52
N LEU A 133 13.30 33.62 16.94
CA LEU A 133 13.05 32.19 16.72
C LEU A 133 12.77 31.42 18.02
N ASN A 134 13.43 31.79 19.11
CA ASN A 134 13.21 31.18 20.43
C ASN A 134 11.77 31.35 20.93
N ILE A 135 11.07 32.41 20.50
CA ILE A 135 9.66 32.67 20.84
C ILE A 135 8.73 31.95 19.85
N GLY A 136 9.12 31.91 18.57
CA GLY A 136 8.33 31.28 17.51
C GLY A 136 8.31 29.76 17.56
N VAL A 137 9.43 29.13 17.94
CA VAL A 137 9.58 27.66 17.96
C VAL A 137 9.25 27.11 19.35
N LYS A 138 8.06 26.52 19.48
CA LYS A 138 7.60 25.90 20.73
C LYS A 138 8.00 24.42 20.79
N ALA A 139 9.10 24.12 21.49
CA ALA A 139 9.55 22.75 21.72
C ALA A 139 8.49 21.86 22.41
N SER A 140 7.62 22.48 23.23
CA SER A 140 6.52 21.79 23.91
C SER A 140 5.53 21.13 22.97
N THR A 141 5.37 21.60 21.73
CA THR A 141 4.50 20.98 20.72
C THR A 141 4.97 19.57 20.37
N LEU A 142 6.29 19.36 20.25
CA LEU A 142 6.88 18.05 19.98
C LEU A 142 6.95 17.21 21.25
N THR A 143 7.62 17.70 22.30
CA THR A 143 7.83 16.94 23.54
C THR A 143 6.53 16.56 24.21
N GLY A 144 5.59 17.51 24.32
CA GLY A 144 4.27 17.27 24.91
C GLY A 144 3.41 16.35 24.04
N GLY A 145 3.44 16.53 22.72
CA GLY A 145 2.71 15.68 21.77
C GLY A 145 3.17 14.22 21.80
N LEU A 146 4.47 13.99 21.79
CA LEU A 146 5.05 12.64 21.89
C LEU A 146 4.76 11.99 23.24
N LYS A 147 4.98 12.72 24.35
CA LYS A 147 4.69 12.21 25.71
C LYS A 147 3.23 11.81 25.85
N TYR A 148 2.31 12.64 25.35
CA TYR A 148 0.88 12.36 25.40
C TYR A 148 0.50 11.11 24.58
N ALA A 149 0.94 11.02 23.33
CA ALA A 149 0.59 9.90 22.45
C ALA A 149 1.12 8.56 22.97
N LEU A 150 2.34 8.56 23.53
CA LEU A 150 2.95 7.37 24.13
C LEU A 150 2.31 6.98 25.47
N ALA A 151 1.96 7.96 26.32
CA ALA A 151 1.37 7.68 27.62
C ALA A 151 -0.09 7.20 27.51
N THR A 152 -0.88 7.78 26.60
CA THR A 152 -2.31 7.47 26.46
C THR A 152 -2.60 6.38 25.43
N GLY A 153 -1.66 6.10 24.52
CA GLY A 153 -1.88 5.20 23.40
C GLY A 153 -2.80 5.75 22.32
N ASN A 154 -3.10 7.05 22.33
CA ASN A 154 -3.89 7.74 21.32
C ASN A 154 -2.99 8.43 20.29
N TRP A 155 -2.87 7.83 19.12
CA TRP A 155 -1.98 8.30 18.05
C TRP A 155 -2.78 9.13 17.04
N GLY A 156 -3.07 10.39 17.38
CA GLY A 156 -3.82 11.32 16.52
C GLY A 156 -4.06 12.68 17.17
N GLU A 157 -4.66 13.60 16.41
CA GLU A 157 -5.11 14.89 16.97
C GLU A 157 -6.34 14.66 17.86
N GLN A 158 -6.28 15.12 19.12
CA GLN A 158 -7.39 15.04 20.09
C GLN A 158 -8.72 15.57 19.55
N LYS A 159 -8.67 16.60 18.68
CA LYS A 159 -9.86 17.23 18.09
C LYS A 159 -10.57 16.36 17.03
N LYS A 160 -9.94 15.27 16.58
CA LYS A 160 -10.49 14.32 15.60
C LYS A 160 -10.43 12.88 16.15
N ALA A 161 -11.07 12.66 17.30
CA ALA A 161 -11.07 11.39 18.03
C ALA A 161 -11.48 10.18 17.15
N ALA A 162 -12.40 10.36 16.20
CA ALA A 162 -12.87 9.31 15.29
C ALA A 162 -11.78 8.73 14.36
N SER A 163 -10.68 9.44 14.14
CA SER A 163 -9.57 9.00 13.27
C SER A 163 -8.32 8.59 14.04
N SER A 164 -8.33 8.66 15.38
CA SER A 164 -7.17 8.32 16.19
C SER A 164 -7.01 6.80 16.31
N LYS A 165 -5.80 6.29 16.05
CA LYS A 165 -5.46 4.89 16.33
C LYS A 165 -5.29 4.76 17.85
N ALA A 166 -6.34 4.31 18.53
CA ALA A 166 -6.31 4.07 19.98
C ALA A 166 -5.70 2.70 20.30
N GLY A 167 -5.05 2.59 21.47
CA GLY A 167 -4.55 1.32 22.01
C GLY A 167 -3.26 0.81 21.36
N VAL A 168 -2.51 1.67 20.66
CA VAL A 168 -1.20 1.34 20.07
C VAL A 168 -0.11 1.24 21.14
N SER A 169 -0.09 2.19 22.10
CA SER A 169 0.78 2.12 23.27
C SER A 169 0.04 1.46 24.42
N GLN A 170 0.70 0.54 25.11
CA GLN A 170 0.17 -0.22 26.24
C GLN A 170 1.26 -0.34 27.31
N VAL A 171 0.84 -0.38 28.58
CA VAL A 171 1.77 -0.63 29.69
C VAL A 171 2.30 -2.06 29.60
N LEU A 172 3.62 -2.20 29.67
CA LEU A 172 4.27 -3.51 29.56
C LEU A 172 3.84 -4.43 30.71
N ASN A 173 3.22 -5.55 30.35
CA ASN A 173 2.94 -6.66 31.26
C ASN A 173 4.25 -7.32 31.75
N ARG A 174 4.49 -7.28 33.07
CA ARG A 174 5.68 -7.83 33.75
C ARG A 174 5.35 -8.92 34.77
N TYR A 175 4.26 -9.66 34.61
CA TYR A 175 3.93 -10.76 35.54
C TYR A 175 4.97 -11.89 35.50
N THR A 176 5.42 -12.29 34.31
CA THR A 176 6.49 -13.27 34.11
C THR A 176 7.42 -12.85 32.98
N TYR A 177 8.59 -13.50 32.88
CA TYR A 177 9.51 -13.30 31.76
C TYR A 177 8.84 -13.62 30.42
N ALA A 178 8.14 -14.76 30.35
CA ALA A 178 7.41 -15.19 29.16
C ALA A 178 6.27 -14.23 28.79
N SER A 179 5.52 -13.69 29.77
CA SER A 179 4.45 -12.71 29.48
C SER A 179 5.01 -11.42 28.89
N THR A 180 6.20 -11.00 29.32
CA THR A 180 6.89 -9.82 28.80
C THR A 180 7.25 -10.02 27.32
N LEU A 181 7.84 -11.17 26.97
CA LEU A 181 8.18 -11.50 25.59
C LEU A 181 6.95 -11.63 24.68
N SER A 182 5.90 -12.31 25.16
CA SER A 182 4.62 -12.42 24.43
C SER A 182 4.06 -11.02 24.14
N HIS A 183 4.06 -10.14 25.14
CA HIS A 183 3.50 -8.80 24.97
C HIS A 183 4.22 -7.97 23.91
N LEU A 184 5.55 -8.08 23.80
CA LEU A 184 6.34 -7.40 22.77
C LEU A 184 6.07 -7.89 21.34
N ARG A 185 5.54 -9.11 21.19
CA ARG A 185 5.27 -9.75 19.89
C ARG A 185 3.79 -9.72 19.51
N ARG A 186 2.98 -9.03 20.31
CA ARG A 186 1.56 -8.85 20.10
C ARG A 186 1.29 -7.92 18.93
N THR A 187 0.32 -8.28 18.11
CA THR A 187 -0.21 -7.47 17.02
C THR A 187 -1.72 -7.31 17.21
N ASN A 188 -2.23 -6.13 16.90
CA ASN A 188 -3.65 -5.81 17.07
C ASN A 188 -4.25 -5.42 15.71
N THR A 189 -5.42 -5.98 15.41
CA THR A 189 -6.18 -5.61 14.22
C THR A 189 -7.09 -4.43 14.57
N PRO A 190 -7.05 -3.29 13.82
CA PRO A 190 -7.79 -2.08 14.16
C PRO A 190 -9.28 -2.18 13.77
N ILE A 191 -9.97 -3.20 14.29
CA ILE A 191 -11.40 -3.43 14.08
C ILE A 191 -12.11 -3.19 15.42
N GLY A 192 -13.25 -2.50 15.38
CA GLY A 192 -14.10 -2.29 16.55
C GLY A 192 -14.46 -3.62 17.21
N ARG A 193 -14.32 -3.69 18.53
CA ARG A 193 -14.53 -4.94 19.29
C ARG A 193 -16.00 -5.33 19.38
N ASP A 194 -16.90 -4.42 19.01
CA ASP A 194 -18.36 -4.59 19.06
C ASP A 194 -18.90 -5.48 17.93
N GLY A 195 -18.11 -5.72 16.89
CA GLY A 195 -18.49 -6.58 15.76
C GLY A 195 -18.31 -8.08 16.05
N LYS A 196 -19.42 -8.83 16.06
CA LYS A 196 -19.46 -10.31 16.06
C LYS A 196 -19.21 -10.92 14.67
N ILE A 197 -18.32 -10.34 13.88
CA ILE A 197 -18.01 -10.85 12.52
C ILE A 197 -17.00 -11.99 12.64
N ALA A 198 -17.31 -13.16 12.08
CA ALA A 198 -16.48 -14.35 12.18
C ALA A 198 -15.20 -14.29 11.33
N LYS A 199 -15.31 -13.83 10.08
CA LYS A 199 -14.24 -13.95 9.06
C LYS A 199 -12.89 -13.27 9.37
N PRO A 200 -12.81 -12.11 10.08
CA PRO A 200 -11.49 -11.58 10.48
C PRO A 200 -10.89 -12.30 11.70
N ARG A 201 -11.71 -13.00 12.50
CA ARG A 201 -11.32 -13.65 13.76
C ARG A 201 -10.89 -15.11 13.55
N GLN A 202 -11.46 -15.78 12.57
CA GLN A 202 -11.12 -17.16 12.24
C GLN A 202 -9.65 -17.29 11.83
N LEU A 203 -9.05 -18.42 12.20
CA LEU A 203 -7.70 -18.76 11.78
C LEU A 203 -7.71 -19.03 10.27
N HIS A 204 -7.00 -18.18 9.52
CA HIS A 204 -6.79 -18.37 8.10
C HIS A 204 -5.54 -19.21 7.81
N ASN A 205 -5.57 -20.07 6.80
CA ASN A 205 -4.45 -20.94 6.42
C ASN A 205 -3.15 -20.16 6.16
N THR A 206 -3.28 -18.91 5.72
CA THR A 206 -2.12 -18.06 5.37
C THR A 206 -1.44 -17.44 6.59
N HIS A 207 -1.92 -17.71 7.80
CA HIS A 207 -1.21 -17.38 9.04
C HIS A 207 -0.06 -18.34 9.33
N TRP A 208 -0.05 -19.52 8.69
CA TRP A 208 0.93 -20.56 8.92
C TRP A 208 2.37 -20.03 8.79
N GLY A 209 3.20 -20.28 9.81
CA GLY A 209 4.58 -19.82 9.88
C GLY A 209 4.78 -18.34 10.23
N LEU A 210 3.72 -17.53 10.32
CA LEU A 210 3.80 -16.09 10.62
C LEU A 210 3.23 -15.74 12.00
N VAL A 211 2.14 -16.40 12.40
CA VAL A 211 1.39 -16.12 13.62
C VAL A 211 1.19 -17.41 14.41
N CYS A 212 1.22 -17.32 15.73
CA CYS A 212 0.87 -18.44 16.62
C CYS A 212 -0.63 -18.77 16.47
N PRO A 213 -1.00 -20.02 16.13
CA PRO A 213 -2.40 -20.39 15.91
C PRO A 213 -3.23 -20.46 17.20
N ALA A 214 -2.59 -20.68 18.36
CA ALA A 214 -3.26 -20.90 19.63
C ALA A 214 -3.29 -19.65 20.53
N GLU A 215 -2.27 -18.79 20.46
CA GLU A 215 -2.08 -17.69 21.40
C GLU A 215 -2.91 -16.46 21.01
N THR A 216 -4.19 -16.48 21.36
CA THR A 216 -5.15 -15.38 21.27
C THR A 216 -5.90 -15.24 22.60
N PRO A 217 -6.24 -14.03 23.05
CA PRO A 217 -7.13 -13.86 24.19
C PRO A 217 -8.52 -14.43 23.89
N GLU A 218 -9.21 -14.84 24.95
CA GLU A 218 -10.61 -15.27 24.89
C GLU A 218 -11.57 -14.06 24.77
N GLY A 219 -12.83 -14.33 24.40
CA GLY A 219 -13.88 -13.32 24.33
C GLY A 219 -13.76 -12.34 23.15
N GLN A 220 -14.06 -11.05 23.39
CA GLN A 220 -14.23 -10.05 22.33
C GLN A 220 -12.96 -9.72 21.54
N ALA A 221 -11.78 -10.08 22.05
CA ALA A 221 -10.50 -9.88 21.37
C ALA A 221 -10.03 -11.13 20.60
N CYS A 222 -10.77 -12.24 20.67
CA CYS A 222 -10.40 -13.49 20.03
C CYS A 222 -10.22 -13.31 18.51
N GLY A 223 -9.05 -13.72 18.02
CA GLY A 223 -8.65 -13.63 16.61
C GLY A 223 -8.28 -12.23 16.12
N LEU A 224 -8.48 -11.18 16.93
CA LEU A 224 -8.06 -9.81 16.60
C LEU A 224 -6.66 -9.48 17.11
N VAL A 225 -6.36 -10.01 18.30
CA VAL A 225 -5.03 -9.95 18.91
C VAL A 225 -4.29 -11.22 18.56
N LYS A 226 -3.12 -11.08 17.94
CA LYS A 226 -2.32 -12.18 17.40
C LYS A 226 -0.87 -12.04 17.85
N ASN A 227 -0.20 -13.15 18.12
CA ASN A 227 1.22 -13.16 18.47
C ASN A 227 2.05 -13.73 17.32
N LEU A 228 3.19 -13.08 17.03
CA LEU A 228 4.07 -13.52 15.95
C LEU A 228 4.69 -14.90 16.24
N ALA A 229 4.90 -15.73 15.22
CA ALA A 229 5.62 -17.01 15.36
C ALA A 229 7.13 -16.78 15.57
N LEU A 230 7.85 -17.65 16.29
CA LEU A 230 9.25 -17.42 16.69
C LEU A 230 10.19 -16.98 15.54
N MET A 231 10.10 -17.62 14.37
CA MET A 231 10.92 -17.31 13.19
C MET A 231 10.33 -16.21 12.29
N CYS A 232 9.22 -15.59 12.69
CA CYS A 232 8.59 -14.53 11.91
C CYS A 232 9.48 -13.30 11.89
N TYR A 233 9.82 -12.86 10.68
CA TYR A 233 10.58 -11.65 10.42
C TYR A 233 9.70 -10.63 9.70
N ILE A 234 9.68 -9.40 10.20
CA ILE A 234 8.92 -8.30 9.61
C ILE A 234 9.89 -7.42 8.83
N THR A 235 9.58 -7.21 7.55
CA THR A 235 10.43 -6.40 6.66
C THR A 235 10.47 -4.96 7.11
N VAL A 236 11.67 -4.36 7.19
CA VAL A 236 11.85 -2.94 7.54
C VAL A 236 11.67 -2.01 6.35
N GLY A 237 11.86 -2.53 5.13
CA GLY A 237 11.71 -1.77 3.89
C GLY A 237 13.06 -1.45 3.27
N THR A 238 13.06 -1.39 1.94
CA THR A 238 14.27 -1.24 1.13
C THR A 238 13.94 -0.37 -0.09
N PRO A 239 14.88 0.47 -0.56
CA PRO A 239 14.66 1.32 -1.71
C PRO A 239 14.38 0.49 -2.97
N SER A 240 13.41 0.91 -3.79
CA SER A 240 12.98 0.18 -4.99
C SER A 240 13.65 0.65 -6.29
N GLU A 241 14.31 1.80 -6.30
CA GLU A 241 14.97 2.32 -7.50
C GLU A 241 16.06 1.38 -8.03
N PRO A 242 16.97 0.83 -7.20
CA PRO A 242 18.06 -0.01 -7.71
C PRO A 242 17.59 -1.30 -8.40
N ILE A 243 16.44 -1.84 -7.96
CA ILE A 243 15.89 -3.05 -8.58
C ILE A 243 15.18 -2.73 -9.91
N ILE A 244 14.62 -1.54 -10.06
CA ILE A 244 14.02 -1.07 -11.32
C ILE A 244 15.13 -0.86 -12.35
N ASP A 245 16.19 -0.13 -11.98
CA ASP A 245 17.32 0.13 -12.88
C ASP A 245 17.98 -1.18 -13.34
N PHE A 246 18.16 -2.11 -12.41
CA PHE A 246 18.66 -3.45 -12.72
C PHE A 246 17.77 -4.19 -13.74
N MET A 247 16.44 -4.08 -13.63
CA MET A 247 15.51 -4.72 -14.57
C MET A 247 15.58 -4.07 -15.96
N ILE A 248 15.66 -2.74 -16.02
CA ILE A 248 15.82 -2.00 -17.28
C ILE A 248 17.10 -2.46 -17.99
N GLN A 249 18.22 -2.56 -17.26
CA GLN A 249 19.49 -3.09 -17.79
C GLN A 249 19.42 -4.56 -18.26
N ARG A 250 18.41 -5.31 -17.84
CA ARG A 250 18.16 -6.70 -18.24
C ARG A 250 17.02 -6.82 -19.25
N ASN A 251 16.86 -5.83 -20.12
CA ASN A 251 15.90 -5.82 -21.22
C ASN A 251 14.43 -5.83 -20.77
N MET A 252 14.12 -5.24 -19.62
CA MET A 252 12.75 -4.83 -19.32
C MET A 252 12.40 -3.59 -20.15
N GLU A 253 11.33 -3.69 -20.94
CA GLU A 253 10.76 -2.57 -21.68
C GLU A 253 9.93 -1.71 -20.71
N VAL A 254 10.15 -0.40 -20.71
CA VAL A 254 9.42 0.54 -19.84
C VAL A 254 7.98 0.67 -20.33
N LEU A 255 7.04 0.92 -19.44
CA LEU A 255 5.61 0.99 -19.77
C LEU A 255 5.27 2.05 -20.83
N GLU A 256 5.99 3.16 -20.88
CA GLU A 256 5.81 4.22 -21.87
C GLU A 256 6.11 3.77 -23.31
N GLU A 257 7.00 2.79 -23.48
CA GLU A 257 7.41 2.24 -24.78
C GLU A 257 6.61 0.98 -25.16
N PHE A 258 5.72 0.53 -24.28
CA PHE A 258 5.00 -0.72 -24.47
C PHE A 258 3.82 -0.56 -25.42
N GLU A 259 3.89 -1.30 -26.54
CA GLU A 259 2.78 -1.44 -27.48
C GLU A 259 2.09 -2.82 -27.34
N PRO A 260 0.84 -2.88 -26.83
CA PRO A 260 0.14 -4.15 -26.61
C PRO A 260 -0.09 -4.99 -27.86
N GLN A 261 -0.17 -4.35 -29.04
CA GLN A 261 -0.41 -5.03 -30.32
C GLN A 261 0.84 -5.78 -30.79
N VAL A 262 2.02 -5.21 -30.55
CA VAL A 262 3.30 -5.77 -30.99
C VAL A 262 3.75 -6.90 -30.07
N SER A 263 3.52 -6.77 -28.76
CA SER A 263 3.98 -7.77 -27.78
C SER A 263 2.87 -8.26 -26.83
N PRO A 264 1.84 -8.97 -27.36
CA PRO A 264 0.65 -9.39 -26.59
C PRO A 264 0.94 -10.45 -25.51
N ASN A 265 2.06 -11.15 -25.63
CA ASN A 265 2.47 -12.21 -24.71
C ASN A 265 3.48 -11.76 -23.65
N SER A 266 3.87 -10.48 -23.66
CA SER A 266 4.80 -9.93 -22.68
C SER A 266 4.23 -9.98 -21.26
N THR A 267 5.08 -10.34 -20.32
CA THR A 267 4.73 -10.44 -18.90
C THR A 267 4.83 -9.07 -18.24
N LYS A 268 3.78 -8.69 -17.52
CA LYS A 268 3.72 -7.41 -16.80
C LYS A 268 4.54 -7.51 -15.51
N ILE A 269 5.37 -6.49 -15.26
CA ILE A 269 6.21 -6.41 -14.06
C ILE A 269 5.66 -5.31 -13.14
N PHE A 270 5.32 -5.71 -11.91
CA PHE A 270 4.89 -4.79 -10.87
C PHE A 270 5.92 -4.74 -9.74
N VAL A 271 6.31 -3.52 -9.36
CA VAL A 271 7.17 -3.23 -8.20
C VAL A 271 6.39 -2.34 -7.25
N ASN A 272 6.21 -2.78 -6.00
CA ASN A 272 5.44 -2.03 -4.99
C ASN A 272 4.00 -1.64 -5.40
N GLY A 273 3.41 -2.33 -6.36
CA GLY A 273 2.06 -2.03 -6.89
C GLY A 273 2.05 -1.11 -8.11
N VAL A 274 3.19 -0.52 -8.48
CA VAL A 274 3.37 0.25 -9.71
C VAL A 274 3.67 -0.69 -10.86
N TRP A 275 2.97 -0.53 -11.99
CA TRP A 275 3.31 -1.22 -13.23
C TRP A 275 4.48 -0.48 -13.88
N VAL A 276 5.68 -1.05 -13.78
CA VAL A 276 6.92 -0.39 -14.22
C VAL A 276 7.22 -0.69 -15.69
N GLY A 277 6.93 -1.91 -16.13
CA GLY A 277 7.25 -2.33 -17.49
C GLY A 277 6.76 -3.72 -17.83
N VAL A 278 7.26 -4.23 -18.95
CA VAL A 278 7.00 -5.57 -19.43
C VAL A 278 8.29 -6.29 -19.78
N HIS A 279 8.25 -7.61 -19.79
CA HIS A 279 9.40 -8.43 -20.16
C HIS A 279 8.96 -9.67 -20.93
N ARG A 280 9.73 -10.03 -21.96
CA ARG A 280 9.42 -11.16 -22.87
C ARG A 280 9.81 -12.51 -22.27
N ASP A 281 10.96 -12.59 -21.60
CA ASP A 281 11.43 -13.79 -20.89
C ASP A 281 11.48 -13.61 -19.35
N PRO A 282 10.34 -13.68 -18.66
CA PRO A 282 10.32 -13.50 -17.21
C PRO A 282 10.99 -14.65 -16.44
N SER A 283 11.14 -15.83 -17.04
CA SER A 283 11.71 -17.00 -16.37
C SER A 283 13.20 -16.82 -16.12
N HIS A 284 13.92 -16.30 -17.10
CA HIS A 284 15.32 -15.93 -16.93
C HIS A 284 15.46 -14.81 -15.89
N LEU A 285 14.67 -13.74 -15.99
CA LEU A 285 14.71 -12.60 -15.06
C LEU A 285 14.49 -13.04 -13.60
N VAL A 286 13.51 -13.90 -13.35
CA VAL A 286 13.25 -14.46 -12.02
C VAL A 286 14.46 -15.23 -11.49
N SER A 287 15.08 -16.07 -12.31
CA SER A 287 16.23 -16.89 -11.91
C SER A 287 17.44 -16.02 -11.56
N THR A 288 17.68 -14.96 -12.34
CA THR A 288 18.75 -13.99 -12.08
C THR A 288 18.51 -13.25 -10.76
N VAL A 289 17.29 -12.72 -10.53
CA VAL A 289 16.96 -12.00 -9.28
C VAL A 289 17.09 -12.92 -8.07
N GLN A 290 16.66 -14.19 -8.17
CA GLN A 290 16.84 -15.17 -7.10
C GLN A 290 18.33 -15.42 -6.79
N SER A 291 19.17 -15.54 -7.81
CA SER A 291 20.62 -15.73 -7.64
C SER A 291 21.26 -14.53 -6.95
N LEU A 292 20.92 -13.31 -7.38
CA LEU A 292 21.41 -12.07 -6.74
C LEU A 292 21.03 -12.01 -5.27
N ARG A 293 19.81 -12.42 -4.90
CA ARG A 293 19.40 -12.49 -3.50
C ARG A 293 20.22 -13.50 -2.71
N ARG A 294 20.44 -14.70 -3.25
CA ARG A 294 21.23 -15.74 -2.56
C ARG A 294 22.69 -15.33 -2.36
N ARG A 295 23.21 -14.47 -3.23
CA ARG A 295 24.55 -13.86 -3.13
C ARG A 295 24.57 -12.57 -2.29
N ASN A 296 23.46 -12.19 -1.67
CA ASN A 296 23.29 -10.94 -0.91
C ASN A 296 23.62 -9.65 -1.70
N MET A 297 23.55 -9.68 -3.03
CA MET A 297 23.70 -8.48 -3.87
C MET A 297 22.47 -7.57 -3.82
N ILE A 298 21.30 -8.18 -3.56
CA ILE A 298 20.06 -7.47 -3.24
C ILE A 298 19.61 -7.88 -1.85
N SER A 299 18.95 -6.97 -1.12
CA SER A 299 18.46 -7.26 0.22
C SER A 299 17.52 -8.47 0.21
N HIS A 300 17.70 -9.34 1.21
CA HIS A 300 16.89 -10.55 1.39
C HIS A 300 15.38 -10.27 1.54
N GLU A 301 15.00 -9.04 1.92
CA GLU A 301 13.62 -8.58 2.06
C GLU A 301 12.90 -8.33 0.73
N GLN A 302 13.62 -7.88 -0.32
CA GLN A 302 13.08 -7.38 -1.58
C GLN A 302 12.19 -8.40 -2.31
N THR A 303 12.46 -9.69 -2.14
CA THR A 303 11.79 -10.75 -2.93
C THR A 303 10.57 -11.35 -2.23
N ARG A 304 10.31 -11.05 -0.95
CA ARG A 304 9.31 -11.81 -0.17
C ARG A 304 7.86 -11.45 -0.48
N LYS A 305 7.61 -10.29 -1.13
CA LYS A 305 6.27 -9.80 -1.60
C LYS A 305 6.33 -8.74 -2.71
N TYR A 306 7.47 -8.06 -2.89
CA TYR A 306 7.52 -6.76 -3.58
C TYR A 306 7.77 -6.83 -5.09
N LEU A 307 8.31 -7.96 -5.57
CA LEU A 307 8.42 -8.26 -6.99
C LEU A 307 7.37 -9.29 -7.38
N ARG A 308 6.21 -8.81 -7.84
CA ARG A 308 5.19 -9.66 -8.46
C ARG A 308 5.41 -9.62 -9.97
N ILE A 309 6.22 -10.54 -10.46
CA ILE A 309 6.30 -10.83 -11.89
C ILE A 309 5.10 -11.71 -12.22
N TRP A 310 4.13 -11.15 -12.96
CA TRP A 310 2.96 -11.91 -13.41
C TRP A 310 3.34 -12.73 -14.65
N ILE A 311 3.99 -13.88 -14.45
CA ILE A 311 4.27 -14.78 -15.57
C ILE A 311 2.96 -15.32 -16.12
N ARG A 312 2.56 -14.84 -17.30
CA ARG A 312 1.48 -15.45 -18.07
C ARG A 312 2.00 -16.79 -18.56
N ARG A 313 1.70 -17.88 -17.85
CA ARG A 313 1.84 -19.23 -18.44
C ARG A 313 0.77 -19.35 -19.52
N SER A 314 1.19 -19.19 -20.77
CA SER A 314 0.39 -19.62 -21.94
C SER A 314 0.40 -21.14 -21.99
N VAL A 315 -0.46 -21.80 -21.21
CA VAL A 315 -0.74 -23.23 -21.37
C VAL A 315 -2.24 -23.44 -21.24
N GLY A 316 -2.97 -23.27 -22.35
CA GLY A 316 -4.29 -23.86 -22.65
C GLY A 316 -5.49 -23.58 -21.72
N SER A 317 -5.25 -23.00 -20.55
CA SER A 317 -6.24 -22.70 -19.52
C SER A 317 -5.94 -21.30 -19.05
N GLY A 318 -6.91 -20.39 -19.16
CA GLY A 318 -6.77 -18.95 -18.95
C GLY A 318 -6.44 -18.49 -17.53
N ILE A 319 -5.66 -19.27 -16.77
CA ILE A 319 -5.31 -19.03 -15.38
C ILE A 319 -4.05 -18.16 -15.34
N MET A 320 -4.21 -16.90 -14.96
CA MET A 320 -3.09 -16.07 -14.49
C MET A 320 -2.54 -16.65 -13.18
N VAL A 321 -1.48 -17.44 -13.27
CA VAL A 321 -0.73 -17.86 -12.07
C VAL A 321 0.17 -16.70 -11.67
N GLY A 322 -0.22 -15.96 -10.63
CA GLY A 322 0.69 -15.04 -9.97
C GLY A 322 1.82 -15.83 -9.33
N MET A 323 3.02 -15.78 -9.90
CA MET A 323 4.22 -16.29 -9.25
C MET A 323 4.65 -15.28 -8.18
N ASP A 324 4.13 -15.48 -6.97
CA ASP A 324 4.73 -14.90 -5.78
C ASP A 324 6.03 -15.66 -5.52
N LEU A 325 7.19 -15.01 -5.56
CA LEU A 325 8.49 -15.67 -5.35
C LEU A 325 8.60 -16.37 -3.98
N SER A 326 7.68 -16.06 -3.06
CA SER A 326 7.50 -16.74 -1.78
C SER A 326 6.78 -18.11 -1.87
N SER A 327 5.96 -18.37 -2.90
CA SER A 327 5.15 -19.59 -3.02
C SER A 327 5.93 -20.79 -3.57
N LEU A 328 7.10 -20.57 -4.17
CA LEU A 328 7.98 -21.63 -4.68
C LEU A 328 8.61 -22.50 -3.58
N VAL A 329 8.68 -22.02 -2.33
CA VAL A 329 9.21 -22.81 -1.21
C VAL A 329 8.15 -23.76 -0.63
N SER A 330 6.86 -23.45 -0.77
CA SER A 330 5.76 -24.29 -0.24
C SER A 330 5.04 -25.13 -1.30
N SER A 331 5.15 -24.81 -2.59
CA SER A 331 4.44 -25.52 -3.66
C SER A 331 5.02 -26.91 -3.95
N ASN A 332 6.33 -27.12 -3.78
CA ASN A 332 6.98 -28.41 -4.01
C ASN A 332 6.60 -29.49 -2.99
N THR A 333 6.14 -29.12 -1.79
CA THR A 333 5.70 -30.09 -0.77
C THR A 333 4.19 -30.36 -0.82
N TRP A 334 3.38 -29.43 -1.32
CA TRP A 334 1.92 -29.59 -1.42
C TRP A 334 1.45 -30.35 -2.66
N THR A 335 2.11 -30.18 -3.82
CA THR A 335 1.71 -30.91 -5.04
C THR A 335 2.01 -32.41 -4.96
N GLN A 336 3.00 -32.83 -4.17
CA GLN A 336 3.25 -34.26 -3.95
C GLN A 336 2.25 -34.93 -2.99
N ARG A 337 1.60 -34.19 -2.07
CA ARG A 337 0.63 -34.79 -1.15
C ARG A 337 -0.75 -35.02 -1.78
N LYS A 338 -1.20 -34.17 -2.71
CA LYS A 338 -2.46 -34.39 -3.43
C LYS A 338 -2.45 -35.56 -4.41
N LYS A 339 -1.30 -36.02 -4.89
CA LYS A 339 -1.17 -37.23 -5.73
C LYS A 339 -1.11 -38.54 -4.94
N ARG A 340 -1.10 -38.49 -3.61
CA ARG A 340 -1.13 -39.68 -2.73
C ARG A 340 -2.49 -39.92 -2.06
N GLN A 341 -3.49 -39.09 -2.36
CA GLN A 341 -4.88 -39.29 -1.95
C GLN A 341 -5.79 -39.09 -3.16
N SER A 342 -5.76 -40.06 -4.06
CA SER A 342 -6.76 -40.34 -5.08
C SER A 342 -6.66 -41.79 -5.45
#